data_AF-Q8MYK6-F1
#
_entry.id   AF-Q8MYK6-F1
#
_cell.length_a   1.000
_cell.length_b   1.000
_cell.length_c   1.000
_cell.angle_alpha   90.00
_cell.angle_beta   90.00
_cell.angle_gamma   90.00
#
_symmetry.space_group_name_H-M   'P 1'
#
loop_
_entity.id
_entity.type
_entity.pdbx_description
1 polymer ?
#
loop_
_entity_poly.entity_id
_entity_poly.type
_entity_poly.pdbx_seq_one_letter_code
_entity_poly.pdbx_strand_id
1 'polypeptide(L)'
;MSLSETITRSSYSTGQVSSDDYGLKSNIQPRGSAIRNLADQTSTIMSFTGDMSSPMAVVAHREREKRDLSDLNDRLCNYIEAVRFLEFHNKKLSSDVEFYKTKLERLNIIIRQIFETELNQAREIVEDNRREKDRLDERHGRLDRDANEFRDKFHKLDDIHSEDILRLLELEDQMAQKIAIINGLLAKIKILEDEIARLKREYNRLLTLVNDTKIRNEEEIMIRKDLEHRIPGIQEEIAFKQQLHEQELRELLDSLMKDDTDIYRNIFHNELSSALRDIRKEYEEQMAKKPRNEEVYQTRIQEIIKTTAKKSSEELSLKDQARKDRTKETEMSKDVIGLKSRGDHLRRRIEELERVLTNERSEFDIDMKQRDEKMLLLKSKLEDMLREMQEMLDEKLRLDEEITTYRRLLSGEEIRMQESMVEASMHQAEMSSQHAVDRSYVQTIESAVKTNIQKRSKGTVAFGEATLDDNFIVMENTTRDSDQKMDGWQIRRNDDVIYTFPPGSNLKAGRNQKVTVRQWTGDRTHVMTSLHNERGDDVASQTQRSQ
;
A
#
# COMPACT_ATOMS: atom_id res chain seq x y z
N MET A 1 10.59 6.63 -20.25
CA MET A 1 11.60 6.07 -21.18
C MET A 1 10.98 4.85 -21.82
N SER A 2 10.47 5.00 -23.05
CA SER A 2 9.97 3.88 -23.86
C SER A 2 11.15 3.09 -24.40
N LEU A 3 11.15 1.78 -24.20
CA LEU A 3 11.97 0.88 -25.01
C LEU A 3 11.03 0.00 -25.82
N SER A 4 11.14 0.23 -27.11
CA SER A 4 10.44 -0.33 -28.25
C SER A 4 10.75 -1.81 -28.46
N GLU A 5 9.74 -2.53 -28.93
CA GLU A 5 9.84 -3.84 -29.58
C GLU A 5 10.87 -3.83 -30.72
N THR A 6 11.62 -4.92 -30.87
CA THR A 6 12.10 -5.39 -32.17
C THR A 6 12.29 -6.91 -32.08
N ILE A 7 11.23 -7.69 -32.34
CA ILE A 7 11.37 -9.10 -32.73
C ILE A 7 11.52 -9.10 -34.24
N THR A 8 12.76 -9.17 -34.71
CA THR A 8 13.09 -9.31 -36.13
C THR A 8 12.78 -10.74 -36.56
N ARG A 9 11.61 -10.95 -37.17
CA ARG A 9 11.27 -12.18 -37.88
C ARG A 9 12.05 -12.20 -39.20
N SER A 10 13.14 -12.95 -39.26
CA SER A 10 13.87 -13.18 -40.51
C SER A 10 13.06 -14.13 -41.40
N SER A 11 12.40 -13.57 -42.39
CA SER A 11 11.88 -14.29 -43.56
C SER A 11 13.04 -14.80 -44.41
N TYR A 12 13.29 -16.12 -44.38
CA TYR A 12 14.00 -16.78 -45.48
C TYR A 12 12.99 -17.57 -46.32
N SER A 13 12.73 -16.96 -47.47
CA SER A 13 12.28 -17.51 -48.74
C SER A 13 12.21 -19.03 -48.82
N THR A 14 10.98 -19.52 -48.98
CA THR A 14 10.66 -20.87 -49.48
C THR A 14 11.26 -21.04 -50.87
N GLY A 15 12.46 -21.61 -50.96
CA GLY A 15 13.00 -22.11 -52.21
C GLY A 15 12.20 -23.34 -52.63
N GLN A 16 11.40 -23.20 -53.69
CA GLN A 16 10.90 -24.34 -54.45
C GLN A 16 12.11 -25.13 -54.95
N VAL A 17 12.34 -26.32 -54.38
CA VAL A 17 13.25 -27.30 -54.97
C VAL A 17 12.48 -27.99 -56.08
N SER A 18 12.69 -27.50 -57.30
CA SER A 18 12.39 -28.20 -58.54
C SER A 18 12.96 -29.62 -58.46
N SER A 19 12.10 -30.60 -58.67
CA SER A 19 12.48 -31.99 -58.92
C SER A 19 13.19 -32.03 -60.27
N ASP A 20 14.48 -31.71 -60.28
CA ASP A 20 15.33 -31.93 -61.44
C ASP A 20 15.56 -33.44 -61.58
N ASP A 21 14.69 -34.01 -62.40
CA ASP A 21 14.77 -35.31 -63.02
C ASP A 21 16.17 -35.49 -63.62
N TYR A 22 17.04 -36.25 -62.94
CA TYR A 22 18.30 -36.71 -63.49
C TYR A 22 18.00 -37.77 -64.56
N GLY A 23 17.47 -37.31 -65.69
CA GLY A 23 17.41 -38.05 -66.93
C GLY A 23 18.84 -38.35 -67.38
N LEU A 24 19.32 -39.55 -67.04
CA LEU A 24 20.41 -40.22 -67.74
C LEU A 24 19.99 -40.38 -69.21
N LYS A 25 20.25 -39.35 -70.01
CA LYS A 25 20.21 -39.44 -71.47
C LYS A 25 21.26 -40.46 -71.89
N SER A 26 20.81 -41.70 -72.06
CA SER A 26 21.50 -42.71 -72.83
C SER A 26 21.62 -42.18 -74.26
N ASN A 27 22.76 -41.59 -74.59
CA ASN A 27 23.11 -41.29 -75.97
C ASN A 27 23.49 -42.60 -76.68
N ILE A 28 22.50 -43.46 -76.88
CA ILE A 28 22.57 -44.59 -77.80
C ILE A 28 22.12 -44.01 -79.14
N GLN A 29 23.08 -43.49 -79.89
CA GLN A 29 22.90 -43.22 -81.31
C GLN A 29 22.59 -44.57 -81.99
N PRO A 30 21.44 -44.72 -82.69
CA PRO A 30 21.28 -45.86 -83.57
C PRO A 30 22.23 -45.64 -84.75
N ARG A 31 23.38 -46.32 -84.76
CA ARG A 31 24.16 -46.50 -85.99
C ARG A 31 23.42 -47.47 -86.91
N GLY A 32 22.27 -47.03 -87.43
CA GLY A 32 21.64 -47.59 -88.60
C GLY A 32 22.27 -46.97 -89.84
N SER A 33 23.41 -47.50 -90.28
CA SER A 33 23.99 -47.14 -91.58
C SER A 33 25.09 -48.13 -92.00
N ALA A 34 24.70 -49.35 -92.37
CA ALA A 34 25.48 -50.23 -93.26
C ALA A 34 24.64 -51.44 -93.69
N ILE A 35 23.42 -51.22 -94.18
CA ILE A 35 22.78 -52.16 -95.12
C ILE A 35 22.51 -51.34 -96.38
N ARG A 36 23.57 -51.15 -97.16
CA ARG A 36 23.48 -50.70 -98.55
C ARG A 36 24.54 -51.50 -99.29
N ASN A 37 24.11 -52.18 -100.35
CA ASN A 37 24.90 -52.98 -101.29
C ASN A 37 25.33 -54.36 -100.79
N LEU A 38 24.40 -55.32 -100.82
CA LEU A 38 24.66 -56.72 -101.19
C LEU A 38 23.39 -57.37 -101.80
N ALA A 39 22.60 -56.55 -102.50
CA ALA A 39 21.51 -56.99 -103.37
C ALA A 39 21.83 -56.54 -104.80
N ASP A 40 22.97 -56.98 -105.31
CA ASP A 40 23.29 -56.86 -106.74
C ASP A 40 24.42 -57.83 -107.14
N GLN A 41 24.26 -59.13 -106.82
CA GLN A 41 24.98 -60.24 -107.47
C GLN A 41 24.07 -61.48 -107.56
N THR A 42 22.87 -61.29 -108.08
CA THR A 42 22.00 -62.37 -108.55
C THR A 42 21.38 -61.97 -109.88
N SER A 43 22.19 -62.01 -110.95
CA SER A 43 21.70 -62.09 -112.34
C SER A 43 22.84 -62.27 -113.33
N THR A 44 23.38 -63.48 -113.42
CA THR A 44 23.83 -64.02 -114.72
C THR A 44 23.67 -65.53 -114.67
N ILE A 45 22.46 -65.98 -114.96
CA ILE A 45 22.25 -67.33 -115.50
C ILE A 45 22.89 -67.29 -116.89
N MET A 46 24.17 -67.68 -116.99
CA MET A 46 24.76 -68.03 -118.27
C MET A 46 24.23 -69.41 -118.65
N SER A 47 23.17 -69.42 -119.45
CA SER A 47 22.89 -70.52 -120.35
C SER A 47 24.08 -70.67 -121.31
N PHE A 48 24.93 -71.67 -121.09
CA PHE A 48 25.92 -72.07 -122.08
C PHE A 48 25.78 -73.56 -122.37
N THR A 49 24.89 -73.84 -123.33
CA THR A 49 24.89 -75.07 -124.11
C THR A 49 26.12 -75.05 -125.01
N GLY A 50 27.27 -75.47 -124.45
CA GLY A 50 28.53 -75.63 -125.17
C GLY A 50 28.90 -77.10 -125.25
N ASP A 51 28.96 -77.60 -126.48
CA ASP A 51 29.31 -78.96 -126.90
C ASP A 51 30.49 -79.56 -126.12
N MET A 52 30.19 -80.57 -125.29
CA MET A 52 31.13 -81.31 -124.44
C MET A 52 31.86 -82.40 -125.24
N SER A 53 32.47 -82.03 -126.38
CA SER A 53 33.10 -82.99 -127.30
C SER A 53 34.64 -83.08 -127.19
N SER A 54 35.27 -82.50 -126.16
CA SER A 54 36.73 -82.62 -125.93
C SER A 54 37.11 -82.82 -124.45
N PRO A 55 37.85 -83.90 -124.10
CA PRO A 55 38.31 -84.18 -122.74
C PRO A 55 39.08 -83.03 -122.06
N MET A 56 39.76 -82.18 -122.83
CA MET A 56 40.56 -81.06 -122.30
C MET A 56 39.69 -79.90 -121.80
N ALA A 57 38.50 -79.70 -122.40
CA ALA A 57 37.54 -78.67 -121.97
C ALA A 57 36.82 -79.05 -120.67
N VAL A 58 36.51 -80.35 -120.50
CA VAL A 58 35.90 -80.88 -119.27
C VAL A 58 36.88 -80.80 -118.09
N VAL A 59 38.17 -81.07 -118.32
CA VAL A 59 39.21 -80.91 -117.30
C VAL A 59 39.39 -79.44 -116.92
N ALA A 60 39.47 -78.53 -117.89
CA ALA A 60 39.58 -77.09 -117.62
C ALA A 60 38.34 -76.52 -116.89
N HIS A 61 37.14 -77.02 -117.19
CA HIS A 61 35.91 -76.66 -116.48
C HIS A 61 35.93 -77.18 -115.04
N ARG A 62 36.26 -78.46 -114.84
CA ARG A 62 36.39 -79.04 -113.49
C ARG A 62 37.50 -78.38 -112.67
N GLU A 63 38.59 -77.97 -113.29
CA GLU A 63 39.66 -77.21 -112.64
C GLU A 63 39.25 -75.76 -112.30
N ARG A 64 38.33 -75.18 -113.07
CA ARG A 64 37.73 -73.87 -112.76
C ARG A 64 36.73 -74.00 -111.61
N GLU A 65 35.79 -74.94 -111.66
CA GLU A 65 34.87 -75.22 -110.55
C GLU A 65 35.60 -75.60 -109.27
N LYS A 66 36.68 -76.39 -109.36
CA LYS A 66 37.51 -76.74 -108.21
C LYS A 66 38.20 -75.51 -107.60
N ARG A 67 38.63 -74.54 -108.43
CA ARG A 67 39.17 -73.26 -107.96
C ARG A 67 38.09 -72.39 -107.33
N ASP A 68 36.92 -72.29 -107.96
CA ASP A 68 35.80 -71.52 -107.43
C ASP A 68 35.29 -72.10 -106.08
N LEU A 69 35.30 -73.44 -105.94
CA LEU A 69 35.00 -74.12 -104.67
C LEU A 69 36.12 -73.93 -103.63
N SER A 70 37.38 -73.86 -104.05
CA SER A 70 38.50 -73.53 -103.16
C SER A 70 38.36 -72.10 -102.64
N ASP A 71 38.13 -71.13 -103.53
CA ASP A 71 37.94 -69.72 -103.18
C ASP A 71 36.70 -69.53 -102.29
N LEU A 72 35.62 -70.27 -102.55
CA LEU A 72 34.44 -70.27 -101.69
C LEU A 72 34.76 -70.85 -100.30
N ASN A 73 35.48 -71.96 -100.24
CA ASN A 73 35.89 -72.57 -98.98
C ASN A 73 36.86 -71.67 -98.19
N ASP A 74 37.77 -70.97 -98.86
CA ASP A 74 38.68 -70.02 -98.22
C ASP A 74 37.92 -68.81 -97.66
N ARG A 75 36.92 -68.32 -98.41
CA ARG A 75 35.99 -67.29 -97.90
C ARG A 75 35.17 -67.82 -96.72
N LEU A 76 34.65 -69.04 -96.78
CA LEU A 76 33.92 -69.66 -95.67
C LEU A 76 34.83 -69.85 -94.45
N CYS A 77 36.08 -70.27 -94.63
CA CYS A 77 37.07 -70.34 -93.55
C CYS A 77 37.28 -68.96 -92.90
N ASN A 78 37.48 -67.91 -93.69
CA ASN A 78 37.59 -66.54 -93.18
C ASN A 78 36.31 -66.09 -92.43
N TYR A 79 35.13 -66.43 -92.94
CA TYR A 79 33.87 -66.14 -92.25
C TYR A 79 33.73 -66.94 -90.95
N ILE A 80 34.10 -68.21 -90.92
CA ILE A 80 34.07 -69.05 -89.71
C ILE A 80 35.07 -68.52 -88.67
N GLU A 81 36.26 -68.08 -89.08
CA GLU A 81 37.22 -67.43 -88.20
C GLU A 81 36.71 -66.10 -87.66
N ALA A 82 36.08 -65.27 -88.51
CA ALA A 82 35.44 -64.03 -88.09
C ALA A 82 34.29 -64.28 -87.10
N VAL A 83 33.46 -65.31 -87.33
CA VAL A 83 32.39 -65.72 -86.40
C VAL A 83 32.98 -66.20 -85.09
N ARG A 84 34.00 -67.06 -85.10
CA ARG A 84 34.69 -67.51 -83.88
C ARG A 84 35.32 -66.35 -83.10
N PHE A 85 35.93 -65.40 -83.81
CA PHE A 85 36.48 -64.19 -83.20
C PHE A 85 35.38 -63.33 -82.58
N LEU A 86 34.26 -63.14 -83.27
CA LEU A 86 33.10 -62.41 -82.76
C LEU A 86 32.42 -63.14 -81.59
N GLU A 87 32.33 -64.47 -81.61
CA GLU A 87 31.82 -65.29 -80.51
C GLU A 87 32.72 -65.19 -79.28
N PHE A 88 34.04 -65.29 -79.47
CA PHE A 88 35.01 -65.07 -78.41
C PHE A 88 34.89 -63.66 -77.82
N HIS A 89 34.80 -62.65 -78.67
CA HIS A 89 34.66 -61.26 -78.25
C HIS A 89 33.33 -61.02 -77.51
N ASN A 90 32.21 -61.53 -78.02
CA ASN A 90 30.90 -61.46 -77.35
C ASN A 90 30.91 -62.19 -76.01
N LYS A 91 31.59 -63.34 -75.90
CA LYS A 91 31.76 -64.05 -74.63
C LYS A 91 32.57 -63.22 -73.64
N LYS A 92 33.65 -62.58 -74.10
CA LYS A 92 34.45 -61.67 -73.27
C LYS A 92 33.64 -60.46 -72.81
N LEU A 93 32.94 -59.77 -73.73
CA LEU A 93 32.04 -58.67 -73.39
C LEU A 93 30.95 -59.09 -72.41
N SER A 94 30.37 -60.28 -72.57
CA SER A 94 29.35 -60.80 -71.65
C SER A 94 29.93 -61.01 -70.24
N SER A 95 31.14 -61.58 -70.15
CA SER A 95 31.86 -61.74 -68.89
C SER A 95 32.20 -60.39 -68.25
N ASP A 96 32.64 -59.40 -69.02
CA ASP A 96 32.94 -58.06 -68.53
C ASP A 96 31.67 -57.36 -68.02
N VAL A 97 30.55 -57.49 -68.74
CA VAL A 97 29.24 -56.99 -68.31
C VAL A 97 28.81 -57.63 -66.99
N GLU A 98 28.97 -58.94 -66.82
CA GLU A 98 28.63 -59.63 -65.58
C GLU A 98 29.55 -59.20 -64.43
N PHE A 99 30.85 -59.02 -64.69
CA PHE A 99 31.80 -58.47 -63.73
C PHE A 99 31.42 -57.05 -63.27
N TYR A 100 31.08 -56.15 -64.20
CA TYR A 100 30.67 -54.79 -63.83
C TYR A 100 29.32 -54.75 -63.14
N LYS A 101 28.36 -55.61 -63.50
CA LYS A 101 27.07 -55.76 -62.80
C LYS A 101 27.28 -56.15 -61.34
N THR A 102 28.05 -57.21 -61.10
CA THR A 102 28.34 -57.67 -59.72
C THR A 102 29.13 -56.63 -58.91
N LYS A 103 30.08 -55.92 -59.54
CA LYS A 103 30.79 -54.81 -58.89
C LYS A 103 29.85 -53.66 -58.54
N LEU A 104 28.94 -53.30 -59.43
CA LEU A 104 27.95 -52.24 -59.21
C LEU A 104 26.95 -52.62 -58.11
N GLU A 105 26.50 -53.87 -58.04
CA GLU A 105 25.68 -54.37 -56.94
C GLU A 105 26.40 -54.28 -55.59
N ARG A 106 27.67 -54.70 -55.51
CA ARG A 106 28.49 -54.55 -54.29
C ARG A 106 28.65 -53.10 -53.87
N LEU A 107 28.98 -52.22 -54.82
CA LEU A 107 29.10 -50.79 -54.54
C LEU A 107 27.78 -50.19 -54.07
N ASN A 108 26.65 -50.58 -54.66
CA ASN A 108 25.32 -50.13 -54.21
C ASN A 108 25.00 -50.56 -52.78
N ILE A 109 25.36 -51.80 -52.39
CA ILE A 109 25.18 -52.26 -51.01
C ILE A 109 26.04 -51.44 -50.04
N ILE A 110 27.32 -51.24 -50.36
CA ILE A 110 28.24 -50.46 -49.51
C ILE A 110 27.76 -49.01 -49.37
N ILE A 111 27.38 -48.38 -50.48
CA ILE A 111 26.89 -46.99 -50.49
C ILE A 111 25.60 -46.87 -49.66
N ARG A 112 24.65 -47.80 -49.82
CA ARG A 112 23.44 -47.84 -48.99
C ARG A 112 23.78 -47.99 -47.51
N GLN A 113 24.69 -48.89 -47.16
CA GLN A 113 25.10 -49.10 -45.78
C GLN A 113 25.73 -47.85 -45.17
N ILE A 114 26.61 -47.15 -45.89
CA ILE A 114 27.23 -45.90 -45.42
C ILE A 114 26.15 -44.83 -45.19
N PHE A 115 25.27 -44.61 -46.18
CA PHE A 115 24.20 -43.63 -46.02
C PHE A 115 23.24 -44.00 -44.89
N GLU A 116 22.94 -45.27 -44.71
CA GLU A 116 22.10 -45.75 -43.61
C GLU A 116 22.77 -45.52 -42.24
N THR A 117 24.08 -45.76 -42.12
CA THR A 117 24.81 -45.46 -40.89
C THR A 117 24.87 -43.95 -40.60
N GLU A 118 25.15 -43.12 -41.60
CA GLU A 118 25.18 -41.66 -41.44
C GLU A 118 23.81 -41.11 -41.08
N LEU A 119 22.75 -41.62 -41.69
CA LEU A 119 21.37 -41.23 -41.40
C LEU A 119 20.97 -41.66 -39.98
N ASN A 120 21.39 -42.85 -39.54
CA ASN A 120 21.16 -43.30 -38.16
C ASN A 120 21.93 -42.45 -37.13
N GLN A 121 23.18 -42.09 -37.40
CA GLN A 121 23.94 -41.17 -36.53
C GLN A 121 23.29 -39.77 -36.47
N ALA A 122 22.86 -39.24 -37.61
CA ALA A 122 22.16 -37.96 -37.66
C ALA A 122 20.85 -38.00 -36.86
N ARG A 123 20.09 -39.11 -36.93
CA ARG A 123 18.89 -39.32 -36.10
C ARG A 123 19.22 -39.38 -34.61
N GLU A 124 20.26 -40.08 -34.22
CA GLU A 124 20.69 -40.18 -32.82
C GLU A 124 21.05 -38.81 -32.25
N ILE A 125 21.82 -38.00 -32.99
CA ILE A 125 22.15 -36.62 -32.60
C ILE A 125 20.89 -35.75 -32.46
N VAL A 126 19.91 -35.89 -33.35
CA VAL A 126 18.63 -35.17 -33.26
C VAL A 126 17.86 -35.56 -32.00
N GLU A 127 17.78 -36.85 -31.68
CA GLU A 127 17.10 -37.34 -30.49
C GLU A 127 17.82 -36.92 -29.20
N ASP A 128 19.15 -36.92 -29.16
CA ASP A 128 19.90 -36.44 -28.01
C ASP A 128 19.76 -34.93 -27.81
N ASN A 129 19.81 -34.14 -28.89
CA ASN A 129 19.50 -32.70 -28.82
C ASN A 129 18.07 -32.44 -28.36
N ARG A 130 17.11 -33.27 -28.79
CA ARG A 130 15.72 -33.18 -28.33
C ARG A 130 15.61 -33.46 -26.83
N ARG A 131 16.28 -34.50 -26.33
CA ARG A 131 16.32 -34.81 -24.88
C ARG A 131 16.96 -33.69 -24.08
N GLU A 132 18.07 -33.12 -24.55
CA GLU A 132 18.71 -31.97 -23.89
C GLU A 132 17.81 -30.74 -23.91
N LYS A 133 17.12 -30.47 -25.02
CA LYS A 133 16.11 -29.41 -25.10
C LYS A 133 15.01 -29.62 -24.06
N ASP A 134 14.43 -30.81 -24.00
CA ASP A 134 13.36 -31.12 -23.04
C ASP A 134 13.84 -30.93 -21.58
N ARG A 135 15.08 -31.34 -21.27
CA ARG A 135 15.70 -31.10 -19.95
C ARG A 135 15.88 -29.61 -19.63
N LEU A 136 16.31 -28.83 -20.61
CA LEU A 136 16.47 -27.38 -20.47
C LEU A 136 15.13 -26.68 -20.30
N ASP A 137 14.11 -27.06 -21.07
CA ASP A 137 12.76 -26.52 -20.99
C ASP A 137 12.13 -26.82 -19.61
N GLU A 138 12.32 -28.03 -19.08
CA GLU A 138 11.91 -28.34 -17.71
C GLU A 138 12.63 -27.49 -16.66
N ARG A 139 13.95 -27.28 -16.82
CA ARG A 139 14.73 -26.46 -15.89
C ARG A 139 14.32 -24.99 -15.97
N HIS A 140 14.07 -24.48 -17.17
CA HIS A 140 13.54 -23.13 -17.38
C HIS A 140 12.19 -22.99 -16.69
N GLY A 141 11.27 -23.93 -16.90
CA GLY A 141 9.97 -23.93 -16.25
C GLY A 141 10.05 -24.03 -14.72
N ARG A 142 11.05 -24.73 -14.16
CA ARG A 142 11.32 -24.74 -12.70
C ARG A 142 11.78 -23.36 -12.22
N LEU A 143 12.79 -22.78 -12.88
CA LEU A 143 13.33 -21.47 -12.51
C LEU A 143 12.30 -20.35 -12.65
N ASP A 144 11.43 -20.39 -13.66
CA ASP A 144 10.33 -19.43 -13.83
C ASP A 144 9.31 -19.53 -12.70
N ARG A 145 8.97 -20.75 -12.26
CA ARG A 145 8.08 -20.94 -11.11
C ARG A 145 8.70 -20.37 -9.84
N ASP A 146 9.97 -20.68 -9.58
CA ASP A 146 10.69 -20.16 -8.42
C ASP A 146 10.78 -18.62 -8.47
N ALA A 147 11.07 -18.04 -9.64
CA ALA A 147 11.14 -16.59 -9.83
C ALA A 147 9.79 -15.92 -9.59
N ASN A 148 8.70 -16.50 -10.08
CA ASN A 148 7.34 -16.01 -9.82
C ASN A 148 6.98 -16.13 -8.33
N GLU A 149 7.32 -17.24 -7.68
CA GLU A 149 7.09 -17.43 -6.25
C GLU A 149 7.85 -16.39 -5.41
N PHE A 150 9.13 -16.13 -5.73
CA PHE A 150 9.89 -15.07 -5.07
C PHE A 150 9.28 -13.70 -5.32
N ARG A 151 8.87 -13.40 -6.56
CA ARG A 151 8.21 -12.14 -6.91
C ARG A 151 6.93 -11.94 -6.10
N ASP A 152 6.10 -12.97 -5.97
CA ASP A 152 4.86 -12.90 -5.18
C ASP A 152 5.16 -12.71 -3.68
N LYS A 153 6.21 -13.36 -3.15
CA LYS A 153 6.68 -13.13 -1.77
C LYS A 153 7.16 -11.70 -1.58
N PHE A 154 7.90 -11.14 -2.53
CA PHE A 154 8.36 -9.76 -2.47
C PHE A 154 7.19 -8.78 -2.50
N HIS A 155 6.21 -8.97 -3.39
CA HIS A 155 5.02 -8.11 -3.41
C HIS A 155 4.24 -8.18 -2.11
N LYS A 156 3.99 -9.38 -1.56
CA LYS A 156 3.34 -9.52 -0.24
C LYS A 156 4.10 -8.81 0.87
N LEU A 157 5.43 -8.90 0.85
CA LEU A 157 6.26 -8.22 1.85
C LEU A 157 6.21 -6.70 1.68
N ASP A 158 6.17 -6.21 0.44
CA ASP A 158 6.04 -4.78 0.13
C ASP A 158 4.67 -4.23 0.56
N ASP A 159 3.60 -5.00 0.35
CA ASP A 159 2.25 -4.66 0.83
C ASP A 159 2.19 -4.58 2.36
N ILE A 160 2.77 -5.57 3.05
CA ILE A 160 2.86 -5.57 4.53
C ILE A 160 3.70 -4.39 4.99
N HIS A 161 4.84 -4.12 4.35
CA HIS A 161 5.69 -3.01 4.71
C HIS A 161 4.98 -1.66 4.51
N SER A 162 4.20 -1.52 3.44
CA SER A 162 3.36 -0.34 3.20
C SER A 162 2.29 -0.18 4.30
N GLU A 163 1.63 -1.26 4.69
CA GLU A 163 0.66 -1.24 5.81
C GLU A 163 1.34 -0.86 7.13
N ASP A 164 2.52 -1.41 7.42
CA ASP A 164 3.30 -1.09 8.61
C ASP A 164 3.74 0.38 8.63
N ILE A 165 4.15 0.94 7.49
CA ILE A 165 4.49 2.37 7.36
C ILE A 165 3.28 3.24 7.71
N LEU A 166 2.10 2.92 7.15
CA LEU A 166 0.87 3.65 7.46
C LEU A 166 0.49 3.54 8.94
N ARG A 167 0.68 2.35 9.53
CA ARG A 167 0.42 2.13 10.96
C ARG A 167 1.39 2.89 11.85
N LEU A 168 2.66 2.96 11.48
CA LEU A 168 3.67 3.77 12.18
C LEU A 168 3.31 5.25 12.12
N LEU A 169 2.90 5.75 10.95
CA LEU A 169 2.48 7.15 10.79
C LEU A 169 1.26 7.48 11.66
N GLU A 170 0.27 6.58 11.72
CA GLU A 170 -0.91 6.74 12.59
C GLU A 170 -0.51 6.78 14.08
N LEU A 171 0.39 5.89 14.50
CA LEU A 171 0.90 5.87 15.87
C LEU A 171 1.72 7.11 16.21
N GLU A 172 2.50 7.64 15.26
CA GLU A 172 3.23 8.90 15.41
C GLU A 172 2.29 10.09 15.60
N ASP A 173 1.21 10.18 14.81
CA ASP A 173 0.20 11.22 14.99
C ASP A 173 -0.51 11.10 16.34
N GLN A 174 -0.89 9.89 16.75
CA GLN A 174 -1.46 9.65 18.08
C GLN A 174 -0.50 10.08 19.19
N MET A 175 0.79 9.77 19.09
CA MET A 175 1.81 10.22 20.06
C MET A 175 1.93 11.74 20.07
N ALA A 176 1.97 12.40 18.91
CA ALA A 176 2.03 13.86 18.80
C ALA A 176 0.80 14.51 19.47
N GLN A 177 -0.40 13.98 19.25
CA GLN A 177 -1.62 14.43 19.92
C GLN A 177 -1.54 14.25 21.44
N LYS A 178 -1.08 13.10 21.94
CA LYS A 178 -0.91 12.87 23.40
C LYS A 178 0.11 13.83 24.00
N ILE A 179 1.23 14.09 23.32
CA ILE A 179 2.24 15.06 23.75
C ILE A 179 1.64 16.47 23.82
N ALA A 180 0.85 16.87 22.82
CA ALA A 180 0.17 18.16 22.82
C ALA A 180 -0.81 18.30 24.01
N ILE A 181 -1.60 17.25 24.29
CA ILE A 181 -2.51 17.23 25.45
C ILE A 181 -1.74 17.33 26.77
N ILE A 182 -0.66 16.54 26.93
CA ILE A 182 0.18 16.58 28.13
C ILE A 182 0.75 17.98 28.34
N ASN A 183 1.31 18.59 27.29
CA ASN A 183 1.85 19.95 27.37
C ASN A 183 0.77 20.98 27.73
N GLY A 184 -0.44 20.84 27.20
CA GLY A 184 -1.57 21.69 27.56
C GLY A 184 -2.00 21.53 29.03
N LEU A 185 -2.04 20.29 29.53
CA LEU A 185 -2.34 20.01 30.93
C LEU A 185 -1.24 20.52 31.87
N LEU A 186 0.03 20.37 31.51
CA LEU A 186 1.16 20.91 32.27
C LEU A 186 1.10 22.43 32.35
N ALA A 187 0.77 23.11 31.24
CA ALA A 187 0.57 24.55 31.24
C ALA A 187 -0.59 24.97 32.16
N LYS A 188 -1.70 24.22 32.15
CA LYS A 188 -2.84 24.45 33.04
C LYS A 188 -2.48 24.25 34.51
N ILE A 189 -1.73 23.20 34.84
CA ILE A 189 -1.22 22.95 36.19
C ILE A 189 -0.37 24.13 36.66
N LYS A 190 0.57 24.60 35.82
CA LYS A 190 1.40 25.76 36.15
C LYS A 190 0.58 27.02 36.47
N ILE A 191 -0.44 27.31 35.67
CA ILE A 191 -1.34 28.46 35.91
C ILE A 191 -2.06 28.31 37.26
N LEU A 192 -2.57 27.12 37.57
CA LEU A 192 -3.24 26.85 38.85
C LEU A 192 -2.28 26.93 40.03
N GLU A 193 -1.04 26.47 39.88
CA GLU A 193 0.00 26.60 40.89
C GLU A 193 0.36 28.07 41.17
N ASP A 194 0.49 28.88 40.13
CA ASP A 194 0.73 30.32 40.24
C ASP A 194 -0.44 31.03 40.95
N GLU A 195 -1.68 30.63 40.65
CA GLU A 195 -2.88 31.16 41.30
C GLU A 195 -2.97 30.76 42.78
N ILE A 196 -2.68 29.49 43.11
CA ILE A 196 -2.57 29.03 44.50
C ILE A 196 -1.48 29.81 45.24
N ALA A 197 -0.32 30.06 44.62
CA ALA A 197 0.76 30.83 45.22
C ALA A 197 0.36 32.30 45.45
N ARG A 198 -0.44 32.89 44.56
CA ARG A 198 -1.01 34.24 44.74
C ARG A 198 -2.03 34.27 45.88
N LEU A 199 -2.97 33.32 45.91
CA LEU A 199 -3.98 33.22 46.97
C LEU A 199 -3.33 33.00 48.35
N LYS A 200 -2.29 32.16 48.44
CA LYS A 200 -1.51 31.99 49.68
C LYS A 200 -0.84 33.29 50.13
N ARG A 201 -0.30 34.09 49.21
CA ARG A 201 0.27 35.41 49.53
C ARG A 201 -0.78 36.37 50.08
N GLU A 202 -1.94 36.45 49.44
CA GLU A 202 -3.05 37.30 49.92
C GLU A 202 -3.60 36.82 51.27
N TYR A 203 -3.75 35.51 51.46
CA TYR A 203 -4.15 34.94 52.74
C TYR A 203 -3.18 35.31 53.86
N ASN A 204 -1.87 35.16 53.63
CA ASN A 204 -0.86 35.53 54.62
C ASN A 204 -0.88 37.04 54.93
N ARG A 205 -1.06 37.89 53.91
CA ARG A 205 -1.19 39.33 54.09
C ARG A 205 -2.42 39.71 54.92
N LEU A 206 -3.56 39.08 54.65
CA LEU A 206 -4.77 39.28 55.43
C LEU A 206 -4.59 38.78 56.87
N LEU A 207 -3.93 37.64 57.06
CA LEU A 207 -3.63 37.10 58.38
C LEU A 207 -2.74 38.04 59.20
N THR A 208 -1.68 38.61 58.60
CA THR A 208 -0.84 39.62 59.27
C THR A 208 -1.64 40.87 59.60
N LEU A 209 -2.49 41.36 58.68
CA LEU A 209 -3.31 42.53 58.93
C LEU A 209 -4.30 42.30 60.06
N VAL A 210 -4.96 41.14 60.11
CA VAL A 210 -5.87 40.76 61.18
C VAL A 210 -5.13 40.70 62.52
N ASN A 211 -3.95 40.07 62.56
CA ASN A 211 -3.15 40.02 63.78
C ASN A 211 -2.71 41.42 64.24
N ASP A 212 -2.26 42.28 63.32
CA ASP A 212 -1.89 43.66 63.65
C ASP A 212 -3.08 44.46 64.19
N THR A 213 -4.26 44.31 63.59
CA THR A 213 -5.48 44.98 64.09
C THR A 213 -5.91 44.44 65.45
N LYS A 214 -5.71 43.14 65.70
CA LYS A 214 -5.99 42.53 66.99
C LYS A 214 -5.05 43.07 68.06
N ILE A 215 -3.75 43.15 67.79
CA ILE A 215 -2.76 43.71 68.70
C ILE A 215 -3.07 45.18 69.00
N ARG A 216 -3.34 46.00 67.97
CA ARG A 216 -3.73 47.42 68.17
C ARG A 216 -4.99 47.54 69.02
N ASN A 217 -5.99 46.69 68.79
CA ASN A 217 -7.19 46.70 69.60
C ASN A 217 -6.92 46.29 71.06
N GLU A 218 -6.04 45.31 71.29
CA GLU A 218 -5.59 44.93 72.63
C GLU A 218 -4.83 46.09 73.31
N GLU A 219 -3.96 46.79 72.60
CA GLU A 219 -3.26 48.00 73.07
C GLU A 219 -4.23 49.12 73.45
N GLU A 220 -5.21 49.43 72.59
CA GLU A 220 -6.26 50.43 72.87
C GLU A 220 -7.13 50.02 74.07
N ILE A 221 -7.45 48.73 74.22
CA ILE A 221 -8.15 48.22 75.41
C ILE A 221 -7.31 48.43 76.67
N MET A 222 -6.00 48.22 76.62
CA MET A 222 -5.11 48.46 77.76
C MET A 222 -5.04 49.95 78.13
N ILE A 223 -4.84 50.84 77.14
CA ILE A 223 -4.84 52.29 77.37
C ILE A 223 -6.17 52.75 77.95
N ARG A 224 -7.29 52.28 77.39
CA ARG A 224 -8.63 52.59 77.91
C ARG A 224 -8.77 52.14 79.36
N LYS A 225 -8.34 50.92 79.70
CA LYS A 225 -8.37 50.41 81.08
C LYS A 225 -7.49 51.25 82.01
N ASP A 226 -6.30 51.66 81.60
CA ASP A 226 -5.42 52.49 82.43
C ASP A 226 -6.03 53.87 82.70
N LEU A 227 -6.68 54.46 81.70
CA LEU A 227 -7.44 55.71 81.86
C LEU A 227 -8.66 55.51 82.78
N GLU A 228 -9.40 54.42 82.60
CA GLU A 228 -10.53 54.05 83.48
C GLU A 228 -10.08 53.88 84.94
N HIS A 229 -8.90 53.32 85.22
CA HIS A 229 -8.35 53.24 86.57
C HIS A 229 -7.89 54.61 87.13
N ARG A 230 -7.41 55.52 86.26
CA ARG A 230 -6.94 56.84 86.69
C ARG A 230 -8.08 57.82 86.99
N ILE A 231 -9.26 57.62 86.39
CA ILE A 231 -10.46 58.44 86.64
C ILE A 231 -10.84 58.44 88.13
N PRO A 232 -11.03 57.28 88.81
CA PRO A 232 -11.30 57.23 90.24
C PRO A 232 -10.25 57.97 91.08
N GLY A 233 -8.96 57.79 90.80
CA GLY A 233 -7.90 58.47 91.55
C GLY A 233 -7.95 60.00 91.44
N ILE A 234 -8.25 60.53 90.25
CA ILE A 234 -8.44 61.98 90.06
C ILE A 234 -9.75 62.44 90.72
N GLN A 235 -10.81 61.64 90.66
CA GLN A 235 -12.07 61.95 91.35
C GLN A 235 -11.89 62.02 92.87
N GLU A 236 -11.12 61.11 93.44
CA GLU A 236 -10.73 61.13 94.85
C GLU A 236 -9.86 62.34 95.18
N GLU A 237 -8.90 62.71 94.32
CA GLU A 237 -8.09 63.93 94.51
C GLU A 237 -8.95 65.21 94.45
N ILE A 238 -9.90 65.29 93.52
CA ILE A 238 -10.85 66.40 93.42
C ILE A 238 -11.72 66.46 94.68
N ALA A 239 -12.27 65.33 95.12
CA ALA A 239 -13.08 65.27 96.33
C ALA A 239 -12.27 65.70 97.57
N PHE A 240 -11.01 65.26 97.67
CA PHE A 240 -10.10 65.69 98.74
C PHE A 240 -9.83 67.20 98.70
N LYS A 241 -9.52 67.77 97.53
CA LYS A 241 -9.30 69.23 97.41
C LYS A 241 -10.55 70.04 97.70
N GLN A 242 -11.73 69.57 97.29
CA GLN A 242 -12.99 70.21 97.65
C GLN A 242 -13.19 70.20 99.16
N GLN A 243 -12.96 69.06 99.82
CA GLN A 243 -13.04 68.96 101.28
C GLN A 243 -12.01 69.86 101.99
N LEU A 244 -10.78 69.93 101.49
CA LEU A 244 -9.74 70.80 102.04
C LEU A 244 -10.12 72.28 101.89
N HIS A 245 -10.52 72.71 100.69
CA HIS A 245 -10.96 74.09 100.47
C HIS A 245 -12.18 74.43 101.32
N GLU A 246 -13.11 73.49 101.53
CA GLU A 246 -14.23 73.69 102.45
C GLU A 246 -13.79 73.83 103.92
N GLN A 247 -12.71 73.16 104.33
CA GLN A 247 -12.13 73.34 105.65
C GLN A 247 -11.41 74.68 105.76
N GLU A 248 -10.59 75.05 104.79
CA GLU A 248 -9.92 76.36 104.73
C GLU A 248 -10.93 77.52 104.68
N LEU A 249 -12.00 77.40 103.91
CA LEU A 249 -13.09 78.38 103.88
C LEU A 249 -13.77 78.51 105.24
N ARG A 250 -13.95 77.41 105.99
CA ARG A 250 -14.47 77.47 107.37
C ARG A 250 -13.49 78.18 108.30
N GLU A 251 -12.20 77.85 108.23
CA GLU A 251 -11.17 78.51 109.03
C GLU A 251 -11.03 80.00 108.71
N LEU A 252 -11.14 80.38 107.43
CA LEU A 252 -11.14 81.78 107.01
C LEU A 252 -12.43 82.51 107.42
N LEU A 253 -13.58 81.86 107.37
CA LEU A 253 -14.83 82.41 107.89
C LEU A 253 -14.71 82.65 109.42
N ASP A 254 -14.14 81.70 110.16
CA ASP A 254 -13.85 81.85 111.60
C ASP A 254 -12.80 82.94 111.88
N SER A 255 -11.81 83.09 110.99
CA SER A 255 -10.82 84.16 111.07
C SER A 255 -11.40 85.53 110.71
N LEU A 256 -12.42 85.59 109.83
CA LEU A 256 -13.11 86.81 109.43
C LEU A 256 -14.14 87.23 110.49
N MET A 257 -14.75 86.27 111.20
CA MET A 257 -15.60 86.54 112.37
C MET A 257 -14.80 87.03 113.59
N LYS A 258 -13.46 87.05 113.52
CA LYS A 258 -12.60 87.80 114.43
C LYS A 258 -12.33 89.19 113.85
N ASP A 259 -13.24 90.12 114.13
CA ASP A 259 -13.16 91.52 113.70
C ASP A 259 -12.03 92.30 114.43
N ASP A 260 -10.93 92.60 113.72
CA ASP A 260 -9.98 93.66 114.04
C ASP A 260 -10.23 94.88 113.12
N THR A 261 -11.10 95.78 113.56
CA THR A 261 -11.55 96.96 112.79
C THR A 261 -10.64 98.19 112.98
N ASP A 262 -9.34 98.00 113.28
CA ASP A 262 -8.36 99.10 113.41
C ASP A 262 -7.18 99.01 112.42
N ILE A 263 -7.06 97.92 111.65
CA ILE A 263 -5.93 97.69 110.73
C ILE A 263 -6.14 98.35 109.36
N TYR A 264 -7.39 98.53 108.92
CA TYR A 264 -7.73 99.11 107.61
C TYR A 264 -7.32 100.57 107.42
N ARG A 265 -7.01 101.29 108.51
CA ARG A 265 -6.47 102.66 108.42
C ARG A 265 -4.98 102.69 108.05
N ASN A 266 -4.24 101.61 108.34
CA ASN A 266 -2.83 101.47 107.97
C ASN A 266 -2.62 100.80 106.60
N ILE A 267 -3.64 100.11 106.07
CA ILE A 267 -3.61 99.46 104.76
C ILE A 267 -3.63 100.49 103.63
N PHE A 268 -4.45 101.54 103.72
CA PHE A 268 -4.53 102.58 102.68
C PHE A 268 -3.18 103.31 102.43
N HIS A 269 -2.35 103.46 103.47
CA HIS A 269 -1.02 104.06 103.32
C HIS A 269 0.01 103.07 102.71
N ASN A 270 -0.19 101.77 102.93
CA ASN A 270 0.65 100.70 102.40
C ASN A 270 0.27 100.35 100.95
N GLU A 271 -1.00 100.47 100.57
CA GLU A 271 -1.50 100.21 99.20
C GLU A 271 -0.98 101.23 98.18
N LEU A 272 -0.86 102.51 98.55
CA LEU A 272 -0.22 103.50 97.68
C LEU A 272 1.27 103.18 97.47
N SER A 273 1.93 102.65 98.50
CA SER A 273 3.33 102.21 98.46
C SER A 273 3.51 100.87 97.73
N SER A 274 2.45 100.03 97.67
CA SER A 274 2.40 98.80 96.89
C SER A 274 2.15 99.09 95.42
N ALA A 275 1.21 99.96 95.07
CA ALA A 275 0.92 100.32 93.68
C ALA A 275 2.14 100.93 92.96
N LEU A 276 2.95 101.74 93.67
CA LEU A 276 4.23 102.24 93.15
C LEU A 276 5.30 101.14 93.03
N ARG A 277 5.24 100.09 93.85
CA ARG A 277 6.11 98.91 93.76
C ARG A 277 5.66 97.96 92.64
N ASP A 278 4.36 97.86 92.40
CA ASP A 278 3.73 97.03 91.38
C ASP A 278 3.93 97.60 89.98
N ILE A 279 3.88 98.93 89.79
CA ILE A 279 4.29 99.53 88.51
C ILE A 279 5.78 99.25 88.23
N ARG A 280 6.64 99.28 89.25
CA ARG A 280 8.06 98.92 89.11
C ARG A 280 8.26 97.43 88.78
N LYS A 281 7.47 96.56 89.42
CA LYS A 281 7.43 95.11 89.18
C LYS A 281 6.87 94.79 87.79
N GLU A 282 5.90 95.53 87.28
CA GLU A 282 5.31 95.34 85.95
C GLU A 282 6.30 95.69 84.84
N TYR A 283 7.15 96.71 85.05
CA TYR A 283 8.30 96.99 84.18
C TYR A 283 9.38 95.88 84.26
N GLU A 284 9.65 95.31 85.44
CA GLU A 284 10.52 94.13 85.58
C GLU A 284 9.90 92.86 84.96
N GLU A 285 8.57 92.70 85.02
CA GLU A 285 7.84 91.56 84.46
C GLU A 285 7.74 91.64 82.92
N GLN A 286 7.65 92.84 82.33
CA GLN A 286 7.81 93.02 80.89
C GLN A 286 9.23 92.68 80.41
N MET A 287 10.25 92.96 81.21
CA MET A 287 11.63 92.53 80.92
C MET A 287 11.82 91.02 81.15
N ALA A 288 11.11 90.41 82.10
CA ALA A 288 11.09 88.97 82.36
C ALA A 288 10.20 88.16 81.38
N LYS A 289 9.31 88.80 80.61
CA LYS A 289 8.51 88.18 79.53
C LYS A 289 9.30 87.97 78.24
N LYS A 290 10.54 88.48 78.15
CA LYS A 290 11.45 88.27 77.01
C LYS A 290 11.76 86.79 76.72
N PRO A 291 12.12 85.93 77.71
CA PRO A 291 12.31 84.48 77.47
C PRO A 291 11.02 83.74 77.10
N ARG A 292 9.85 84.19 77.56
CA ARG A 292 8.55 83.56 77.23
C ARG A 292 8.12 83.85 75.79
N ASN A 293 8.43 85.04 75.27
CA ASN A 293 8.28 85.33 73.85
C ASN A 293 9.24 84.50 72.99
N GLU A 294 10.45 84.23 73.49
CA GLU A 294 11.44 83.36 72.84
C GLU A 294 10.96 81.90 72.75
N GLU A 295 10.31 81.38 73.80
CA GLU A 295 9.65 80.06 73.78
C GLU A 295 8.50 79.98 72.77
N VAL A 296 7.73 81.07 72.59
CA VAL A 296 6.65 81.14 71.59
C VAL A 296 7.22 81.17 70.16
N TYR A 297 8.32 81.90 69.92
CA TYR A 297 9.02 81.86 68.63
C TYR A 297 9.66 80.48 68.39
N GLN A 298 10.23 79.85 69.41
CA GLN A 298 10.75 78.48 69.34
C GLN A 298 9.65 77.47 69.00
N THR A 299 8.50 77.53 69.66
CA THR A 299 7.36 76.63 69.35
C THR A 299 6.80 76.89 67.95
N ARG A 300 6.72 78.15 67.51
CA ARG A 300 6.26 78.48 66.16
C ARG A 300 7.24 78.03 65.07
N ILE A 301 8.54 78.18 65.30
CA ILE A 301 9.59 77.65 64.41
C ILE A 301 9.55 76.12 64.39
N GLN A 302 9.38 75.46 65.53
CA GLN A 302 9.23 74.00 65.59
C GLN A 302 7.95 73.52 64.88
N GLU A 303 6.85 74.26 64.96
CA GLU A 303 5.61 73.96 64.23
C GLU A 303 5.77 74.13 62.71
N ILE A 304 6.50 75.17 62.27
CA ILE A 304 6.87 75.37 60.86
C ILE A 304 7.82 74.26 60.39
N ILE A 305 8.79 73.85 61.20
CA ILE A 305 9.68 72.73 60.89
C ILE A 305 8.87 71.43 60.81
N LYS A 306 7.95 71.17 61.74
CA LYS A 306 7.08 69.98 61.73
C LYS A 306 6.15 69.96 60.51
N THR A 307 5.54 71.08 60.16
CA THR A 307 4.66 71.18 58.97
C THR A 307 5.45 71.10 57.67
N THR A 308 6.65 71.67 57.61
CA THR A 308 7.56 71.57 56.46
C THR A 308 8.14 70.16 56.32
N ALA A 309 8.47 69.48 57.42
CA ALA A 309 8.90 68.08 57.42
C ALA A 309 7.77 67.14 56.99
N LYS A 310 6.53 67.39 57.45
CA LYS A 310 5.34 66.65 56.97
C LYS A 310 5.13 66.83 55.47
N LYS A 311 5.16 68.07 54.97
CA LYS A 311 5.03 68.36 53.53
C LYS A 311 6.16 67.73 52.70
N SER A 312 7.40 67.80 53.18
CA SER A 312 8.56 67.15 52.55
C SER A 312 8.42 65.61 52.53
N SER A 313 7.94 65.01 53.61
CA SER A 313 7.65 63.57 53.68
C SER A 313 6.51 63.14 52.75
N GLU A 314 5.45 63.95 52.64
CA GLU A 314 4.34 63.70 51.71
C GLU A 314 4.80 63.86 50.26
N GLU A 315 5.63 64.85 49.95
CA GLU A 315 6.22 65.05 48.62
C GLU A 315 7.15 63.90 48.22
N LEU A 316 7.96 63.39 49.15
CA LEU A 316 8.78 62.19 48.95
C LEU A 316 7.91 60.96 48.69
N SER A 317 6.82 60.77 49.43
CA SER A 317 5.88 59.66 49.23
C SER A 317 5.19 59.73 47.86
N LEU A 318 4.72 60.92 47.45
CA LEU A 318 4.13 61.15 46.13
C LEU A 318 5.14 60.94 45.00
N LYS A 319 6.40 61.34 45.20
CA LYS A 319 7.49 61.16 44.23
C LYS A 319 7.91 59.70 44.10
N ASP A 320 7.93 58.95 45.20
CA ASP A 320 8.18 57.50 45.19
C ASP A 320 7.01 56.74 44.57
N GLN A 321 5.77 57.16 44.81
CA GLN A 321 4.60 56.60 44.15
C GLN A 321 4.64 56.86 42.63
N ALA A 322 4.95 58.09 42.21
CA ALA A 322 5.13 58.43 40.80
C ALA A 322 6.29 57.67 40.13
N ARG A 323 7.37 57.38 40.88
CA ARG A 323 8.46 56.50 40.41
C ARG A 323 7.99 55.06 40.21
N LYS A 324 7.23 54.50 41.16
CA LYS A 324 6.67 53.14 41.06
C LYS A 324 5.71 53.03 39.88
N ASP A 325 4.88 54.04 39.68
CA ASP A 325 3.92 54.04 38.57
C ASP A 325 4.63 54.22 37.22
N ARG A 326 5.70 55.02 37.15
CA ARG A 326 6.59 55.06 35.97
C ARG A 326 7.27 53.73 35.69
N THR A 327 7.77 53.02 36.71
CA THR A 327 8.39 51.70 36.48
C THR A 327 7.36 50.70 35.96
N LYS A 328 6.15 50.68 36.52
CA LYS A 328 5.04 49.85 36.03
C LYS A 328 4.64 50.22 34.60
N GLU A 329 4.59 51.51 34.29
CA GLU A 329 4.31 51.99 32.93
C GLU A 329 5.37 51.49 31.94
N THR A 330 6.65 51.56 32.29
CA THR A 330 7.73 51.04 31.42
C THR A 330 7.68 49.52 31.28
N GLU A 331 7.24 48.79 32.30
CA GLU A 331 7.09 47.34 32.28
C GLU A 331 5.89 46.93 31.43
N MET A 332 4.72 47.55 31.64
CA MET A 332 3.54 47.37 30.81
C MET A 332 3.82 47.72 29.34
N SER A 333 4.62 48.76 29.07
CA SER A 333 4.99 49.13 27.71
C SER A 333 5.90 48.09 27.04
N LYS A 334 6.82 47.47 27.80
CA LYS A 334 7.62 46.33 27.31
C LYS A 334 6.74 45.11 27.02
N ASP A 335 5.77 44.82 27.89
CA ASP A 335 4.83 43.71 27.68
C ASP A 335 3.96 43.95 26.44
N VAL A 336 3.49 45.17 26.22
CA VAL A 336 2.75 45.54 24.99
C VAL A 336 3.61 45.32 23.74
N ILE A 337 4.89 45.71 23.75
CA ILE A 337 5.81 45.47 22.63
C ILE A 337 6.06 43.97 22.43
N GLY A 338 6.24 43.21 23.51
CA GLY A 338 6.44 41.76 23.47
C GLY A 338 5.20 41.00 22.97
N LEU A 339 4.01 41.39 23.40
CA LEU A 339 2.75 40.83 22.91
C LEU A 339 2.53 41.18 21.45
N LYS A 340 2.89 42.39 21.02
CA LYS A 340 2.79 42.81 19.62
C LYS A 340 3.73 42.01 18.72
N SER A 341 4.98 41.81 19.12
CA SER A 341 5.96 41.02 18.36
C SER A 341 5.55 39.54 18.28
N ARG A 342 5.01 38.97 19.37
CA ARG A 342 4.41 37.63 19.37
C ARG A 342 3.21 37.55 18.43
N GLY A 343 2.36 38.59 18.43
CA GLY A 343 1.24 38.71 17.51
C GLY A 343 1.67 38.75 16.04
N ASP A 344 2.73 39.50 15.72
CA ASP A 344 3.29 39.55 14.37
C ASP A 344 3.91 38.21 13.96
N HIS A 345 4.58 37.51 14.89
CA HIS A 345 5.11 36.18 14.63
C HIS A 345 4.00 35.16 14.34
N LEU A 346 2.94 35.15 15.15
CA LEU A 346 1.79 34.28 14.92
C LEU A 346 1.08 34.60 13.60
N ARG A 347 0.94 35.88 13.25
CA ARG A 347 0.39 36.30 11.95
C ARG A 347 1.23 35.78 10.77
N ARG A 348 2.55 35.93 10.82
CA ARG A 348 3.43 35.37 9.77
C ARG A 348 3.33 33.85 9.68
N ARG A 349 3.19 33.15 10.81
CA ARG A 349 3.02 31.70 10.82
C ARG A 349 1.68 31.28 10.21
N ILE A 350 0.62 32.03 10.48
CA ILE A 350 -0.69 31.80 9.84
C ILE A 350 -0.57 32.00 8.32
N GLU A 351 0.04 33.09 7.88
CA GLU A 351 0.23 33.39 6.45
C GLU A 351 1.09 32.31 5.75
N GLU A 352 2.13 31.80 6.40
CA GLU A 352 2.94 30.69 5.89
C GLU A 352 2.12 29.40 5.77
N LEU A 353 1.32 29.06 6.79
CA LEU A 353 0.46 27.88 6.77
C LEU A 353 -0.64 28.00 5.70
N GLU A 354 -1.22 29.18 5.53
CA GLU A 354 -2.17 29.46 4.44
C GLU A 354 -1.50 29.31 3.07
N ARG A 355 -0.25 29.75 2.91
CA ARG A 355 0.53 29.54 1.68
C ARG A 355 0.79 28.06 1.41
N VAL A 356 1.11 27.27 2.44
CA VAL A 356 1.29 25.81 2.29
C VAL A 356 -0.04 25.15 1.89
N LEU A 357 -1.14 25.47 2.57
CA LEU A 357 -2.46 24.93 2.24
C LEU A 357 -2.93 25.29 0.83
N THR A 358 -2.65 26.51 0.36
CA THR A 358 -2.98 26.92 -1.01
C THR A 358 -2.13 26.20 -2.05
N ASN A 359 -0.84 25.97 -1.77
CA ASN A 359 0.02 25.15 -2.63
C ASN A 359 -0.47 23.70 -2.69
N GLU A 360 -0.74 23.06 -1.56
CA GLU A 360 -1.26 21.69 -1.51
C GLU A 360 -2.59 21.56 -2.27
N ARG A 361 -3.50 22.52 -2.10
CA ARG A 361 -4.75 22.57 -2.89
C ARG A 361 -4.47 22.67 -4.39
N SER A 362 -3.54 23.51 -4.81
CA SER A 362 -3.16 23.64 -6.21
C SER A 362 -2.54 22.35 -6.77
N GLU A 363 -1.74 21.65 -5.97
CA GLU A 363 -1.16 20.36 -6.35
C GLU A 363 -2.25 19.30 -6.49
N PHE A 364 -3.19 19.21 -5.54
CA PHE A 364 -4.34 18.31 -5.65
C PHE A 364 -5.20 18.62 -6.87
N ASP A 365 -5.42 19.89 -7.21
CA ASP A 365 -6.17 20.28 -8.41
C ASP A 365 -5.47 19.84 -9.71
N ILE A 366 -4.13 19.92 -9.76
CA ILE A 366 -3.34 19.43 -10.89
C ILE A 366 -3.45 17.90 -10.99
N ASP A 367 -3.31 17.19 -9.87
CA ASP A 367 -3.42 15.74 -9.82
C ASP A 367 -4.82 15.23 -10.19
N MET A 368 -5.87 15.94 -9.77
CA MET A 368 -7.25 15.64 -10.15
C MET A 368 -7.45 15.82 -11.65
N LYS A 369 -6.97 16.92 -12.23
CA LYS A 369 -7.02 17.13 -13.69
C LYS A 369 -6.30 16.02 -14.45
N GLN A 370 -5.12 15.60 -14.01
CA GLN A 370 -4.40 14.49 -14.65
C GLN A 370 -5.15 13.16 -14.53
N ARG A 371 -5.81 12.91 -13.40
CA ARG A 371 -6.66 11.72 -13.22
C ARG A 371 -7.88 11.77 -14.13
N ASP A 372 -8.53 12.92 -14.24
CA ASP A 372 -9.67 13.12 -15.13
C ASP A 372 -9.28 12.96 -16.60
N GLU A 373 -8.12 13.46 -17.01
CA GLU A 373 -7.56 13.24 -18.37
C GLU A 373 -7.29 11.76 -18.65
N LYS A 374 -6.67 11.04 -17.70
CA LYS A 374 -6.44 9.59 -17.83
C LYS A 374 -7.76 8.81 -17.88
N MET A 375 -8.74 9.19 -17.07
CA MET A 375 -10.07 8.61 -17.10
C MET A 375 -10.74 8.84 -18.45
N LEU A 376 -10.63 10.05 -19.02
CA LEU A 376 -11.18 10.36 -20.33
C LEU A 376 -10.50 9.54 -21.43
N LEU A 377 -9.16 9.41 -21.40
CA LEU A 377 -8.42 8.60 -22.35
C LEU A 377 -8.80 7.12 -22.28
N LEU A 378 -8.93 6.57 -21.07
CA LEU A 378 -9.36 5.18 -20.87
C LEU A 378 -10.80 4.95 -21.33
N LYS A 379 -11.71 5.92 -21.10
CA LYS A 379 -13.07 5.87 -21.62
C LYS A 379 -13.09 5.88 -23.15
N SER A 380 -12.33 6.78 -23.79
CA SER A 380 -12.18 6.81 -25.25
C SER A 380 -11.65 5.47 -25.78
N LYS A 381 -10.62 4.90 -25.15
CA LYS A 381 -10.07 3.61 -25.55
C LYS A 381 -11.08 2.47 -25.38
N LEU A 382 -11.88 2.50 -24.33
CA LEU A 382 -12.97 1.53 -24.14
C LEU A 382 -14.03 1.68 -25.24
N GLU A 383 -14.42 2.91 -25.57
CA GLU A 383 -15.37 3.20 -26.66
C GLU A 383 -14.83 2.73 -28.02
N ASP A 384 -13.53 2.90 -28.28
CA ASP A 384 -12.88 2.42 -29.49
C ASP A 384 -12.85 0.88 -29.54
N MET A 385 -12.48 0.20 -28.44
CA MET A 385 -12.54 -1.27 -28.37
C MET A 385 -13.97 -1.80 -28.53
N LEU A 386 -14.96 -1.13 -27.94
CA LEU A 386 -16.37 -1.50 -28.11
C LEU A 386 -16.80 -1.35 -29.57
N ARG A 387 -16.32 -0.31 -30.26
CA ARG A 387 -16.57 -0.12 -31.69
C ARG A 387 -15.91 -1.22 -32.53
N GLU A 388 -14.65 -1.55 -32.27
CA GLU A 388 -13.95 -2.65 -32.94
C GLU A 388 -14.65 -4.00 -32.71
N MET A 389 -15.13 -4.26 -31.49
CA MET A 389 -15.92 -5.46 -31.20
C MET A 389 -17.25 -5.47 -31.95
N GLN A 390 -17.91 -4.32 -32.09
CA GLN A 390 -19.14 -4.20 -32.85
C GLN A 390 -18.90 -4.41 -34.35
N GLU A 391 -17.83 -3.83 -34.92
CA GLU A 391 -17.43 -4.06 -36.31
C GLU A 391 -17.08 -5.54 -36.57
N MET A 392 -16.37 -6.18 -35.65
CA MET A 392 -16.07 -7.62 -35.73
C MET A 392 -17.34 -8.47 -35.63
N LEU A 393 -18.29 -8.09 -34.77
CA LEU A 393 -19.59 -8.76 -34.66
C LEU A 393 -20.38 -8.62 -35.97
N ASP A 394 -20.43 -7.42 -36.55
CA ASP A 394 -21.10 -7.16 -37.82
C ASP A 394 -20.44 -7.93 -38.98
N GLU A 395 -19.10 -8.01 -39.02
CA GLU A 395 -18.38 -8.83 -39.97
C GLU A 395 -18.66 -10.32 -39.78
N LYS A 396 -18.74 -10.79 -38.53
CA LYS A 396 -19.13 -12.18 -38.23
C LYS A 396 -20.55 -12.48 -38.69
N LEU A 397 -21.50 -11.56 -38.45
CA LEU A 397 -22.87 -11.69 -38.93
C LEU A 397 -22.91 -11.74 -40.46
N ARG A 398 -22.14 -10.88 -41.14
CA ARG A 398 -22.00 -10.90 -42.61
C ARG A 398 -21.43 -12.23 -43.12
N LEU A 399 -20.39 -12.75 -42.45
CA LEU A 399 -19.79 -14.04 -42.79
C LEU A 399 -20.75 -15.21 -42.52
N ASP A 400 -21.55 -15.16 -41.45
CA ASP A 400 -22.60 -16.16 -41.22
C ASP A 400 -23.68 -16.10 -42.31
N GLU A 401 -24.09 -14.91 -42.74
CA GLU A 401 -24.97 -14.75 -43.89
C GLU A 401 -24.33 -15.37 -45.15
N GLU A 402 -23.06 -15.10 -45.42
CA GLU A 402 -22.32 -15.70 -46.54
C GLU A 402 -22.26 -17.24 -46.43
N ILE A 403 -21.93 -17.78 -45.26
CA ILE A 403 -21.91 -19.22 -44.98
C ILE A 403 -23.29 -19.84 -45.16
N THR A 404 -24.37 -19.17 -44.71
CA THR A 404 -25.72 -19.67 -44.93
C THR A 404 -26.09 -19.65 -46.42
N THR A 405 -25.67 -18.64 -47.18
CA THR A 405 -25.84 -18.64 -48.64
C THR A 405 -25.02 -19.74 -49.31
N TYR A 406 -23.76 -19.98 -48.88
CA TYR A 406 -22.94 -21.09 -49.38
C TYR A 406 -23.54 -22.45 -49.03
N ARG A 407 -24.03 -22.63 -47.80
CA ARG A 407 -24.76 -23.84 -47.40
C ARG A 407 -26.02 -24.04 -48.23
N ARG A 408 -26.73 -22.96 -48.61
CA ARG A 408 -27.92 -23.04 -49.48
C ARG A 408 -27.55 -23.40 -50.92
N LEU A 409 -26.44 -22.87 -51.44
CA LEU A 409 -25.97 -23.22 -52.77
C LEU A 409 -25.46 -24.66 -52.81
N LEU A 410 -24.70 -25.06 -51.78
CA LEU A 410 -24.17 -26.41 -51.63
C LEU A 410 -25.30 -27.41 -51.43
N SER A 411 -26.32 -27.12 -50.62
CA SER A 411 -27.48 -27.99 -50.51
C SER A 411 -28.27 -28.06 -51.82
N GLY A 412 -28.34 -26.98 -52.59
CA GLY A 412 -28.89 -27.01 -53.94
C GLY A 412 -28.07 -27.83 -54.94
N GLU A 413 -26.74 -27.84 -54.81
CA GLU A 413 -25.83 -28.68 -55.60
C GLU A 413 -25.85 -30.14 -55.14
N GLU A 414 -25.96 -30.40 -53.84
CA GLU A 414 -26.16 -31.73 -53.26
C GLU A 414 -27.51 -32.30 -53.67
N ILE A 415 -28.57 -31.50 -53.79
CA ILE A 415 -29.85 -31.96 -54.36
C ILE A 415 -29.68 -32.33 -55.83
N ARG A 416 -28.97 -31.53 -56.64
CA ARG A 416 -28.67 -31.87 -58.05
C ARG A 416 -27.77 -33.09 -58.20
N MET A 417 -26.75 -33.22 -57.35
CA MET A 417 -25.86 -34.37 -57.30
C MET A 417 -26.58 -35.59 -56.75
N GLN A 418 -27.49 -35.45 -55.79
CA GLN A 418 -28.34 -36.54 -55.32
C GLN A 418 -29.36 -36.93 -56.37
N GLU A 419 -29.95 -36.01 -57.13
CA GLU A 419 -30.80 -36.36 -58.29
C GLU A 419 -30.00 -37.08 -59.38
N SER A 420 -28.77 -36.63 -59.66
CA SER A 420 -27.83 -37.31 -60.56
C SER A 420 -27.33 -38.66 -60.03
N MET A 421 -27.10 -38.77 -58.72
CA MET A 421 -26.70 -40.02 -58.06
C MET A 421 -27.89 -40.96 -57.89
N VAL A 422 -29.11 -40.46 -57.69
CA VAL A 422 -30.36 -41.23 -57.65
C VAL A 422 -30.67 -41.75 -59.06
N GLU A 423 -30.45 -41.00 -60.14
CA GLU A 423 -30.49 -41.57 -61.50
C GLU A 423 -29.43 -42.67 -61.71
N ALA A 424 -28.24 -42.54 -61.12
CA ALA A 424 -27.18 -43.56 -61.19
C ALA A 424 -27.37 -44.74 -60.20
N SER A 425 -28.12 -44.57 -59.11
CA SER A 425 -28.33 -45.56 -58.05
C SER A 425 -29.74 -46.16 -58.01
N MET A 426 -30.70 -45.64 -58.78
CA MET A 426 -32.00 -46.29 -59.04
C MET A 426 -31.88 -47.59 -59.85
N HIS A 427 -30.69 -47.94 -60.35
CA HIS A 427 -30.42 -49.25 -60.95
C HIS A 427 -29.83 -50.30 -59.99
N GLN A 428 -29.55 -49.96 -58.73
CA GLN A 428 -29.07 -50.92 -57.73
C GLN A 428 -29.58 -50.56 -56.34
N ALA A 429 -30.38 -51.45 -55.76
CA ALA A 429 -30.83 -51.48 -54.37
C ALA A 429 -32.24 -50.91 -54.07
N GLU A 430 -33.26 -51.58 -54.62
CA GLU A 430 -34.29 -52.12 -53.74
C GLU A 430 -33.60 -53.08 -52.77
N MET A 431 -33.53 -52.75 -51.47
CA MET A 431 -33.57 -53.68 -50.33
C MET A 431 -33.23 -52.92 -49.03
N SER A 432 -34.13 -53.08 -48.06
CA SER A 432 -33.93 -52.95 -46.61
C SER A 432 -34.15 -51.58 -45.97
N SER A 433 -35.17 -51.62 -45.10
CA SER A 433 -35.75 -50.58 -44.27
C SER A 433 -35.09 -50.42 -42.90
N GLN A 434 -35.39 -49.27 -42.27
CA GLN A 434 -35.71 -49.04 -40.84
C GLN A 434 -34.72 -48.22 -39.99
N HIS A 435 -35.31 -47.13 -39.44
CA HIS A 435 -35.13 -46.52 -38.11
C HIS A 435 -33.78 -45.84 -37.77
N ALA A 436 -33.69 -44.76 -37.00
CA ALA A 436 -34.65 -43.81 -36.40
C ALA A 436 -33.86 -42.56 -35.96
N VAL A 437 -34.60 -41.49 -35.73
CA VAL A 437 -34.22 -40.12 -35.37
C VAL A 437 -33.84 -40.04 -33.88
N ASP A 438 -32.83 -39.24 -33.49
CA ASP A 438 -32.93 -38.50 -32.22
C ASP A 438 -32.13 -37.19 -32.18
N ARG A 439 -32.75 -36.16 -31.60
CA ARG A 439 -32.34 -34.74 -31.55
C ARG A 439 -32.84 -34.17 -30.22
N SER A 440 -31.98 -33.64 -29.34
CA SER A 440 -32.36 -32.83 -28.15
C SER A 440 -31.10 -32.19 -27.53
N TYR A 441 -30.80 -30.90 -27.72
CA TYR A 441 -31.27 -29.66 -27.05
C TYR A 441 -30.97 -29.52 -25.54
N VAL A 442 -30.46 -28.33 -25.23
CA VAL A 442 -29.83 -27.80 -24.00
C VAL A 442 -30.87 -27.06 -23.14
N GLN A 443 -30.65 -27.02 -21.81
CA GLN A 443 -30.85 -25.86 -20.91
C GLN A 443 -31.43 -26.25 -19.54
N THR A 444 -30.68 -26.02 -18.46
CA THR A 444 -31.23 -25.96 -17.09
C THR A 444 -30.62 -24.78 -16.34
N ILE A 445 -31.52 -23.93 -15.83
CA ILE A 445 -31.33 -22.67 -15.13
C ILE A 445 -31.23 -22.93 -13.61
N GLU A 446 -30.41 -22.12 -12.95
CA GLU A 446 -30.20 -22.00 -11.51
C GLU A 446 -31.49 -21.71 -10.71
N SER A 447 -31.61 -22.26 -9.51
CA SER A 447 -32.63 -21.88 -8.52
C SER A 447 -32.07 -22.05 -7.10
N ALA A 448 -31.61 -20.96 -6.48
CA ALA A 448 -31.19 -20.93 -5.08
C ALA A 448 -32.36 -20.51 -4.17
N VAL A 449 -32.76 -21.41 -3.27
CA VAL A 449 -33.78 -21.20 -2.23
C VAL A 449 -33.12 -20.53 -1.01
N LYS A 450 -33.52 -19.30 -0.66
CA LYS A 450 -33.13 -18.66 0.62
C LYS A 450 -34.15 -19.00 1.71
N THR A 451 -33.75 -19.77 2.71
CA THR A 451 -34.51 -20.03 3.95
C THR A 451 -34.28 -18.89 4.97
N ASN A 452 -35.33 -18.52 5.71
CA ASN A 452 -35.31 -17.42 6.66
C ASN A 452 -34.99 -17.94 8.08
N ILE A 453 -33.79 -17.62 8.60
CA ILE A 453 -33.30 -18.04 9.93
C ILE A 453 -33.52 -16.91 10.96
N GLN A 454 -34.35 -17.13 11.98
CA GLN A 454 -34.51 -16.18 13.10
C GLN A 454 -33.51 -16.48 14.23
N LYS A 455 -32.68 -15.50 14.60
CA LYS A 455 -31.61 -15.63 15.62
C LYS A 455 -31.97 -14.87 16.89
N ARG A 456 -31.67 -15.44 18.06
CA ARG A 456 -31.81 -14.79 19.38
C ARG A 456 -30.59 -15.14 20.24
N SER A 457 -29.98 -14.14 20.88
CA SER A 457 -28.91 -14.33 21.87
C SER A 457 -29.24 -13.59 23.16
N LYS A 458 -28.74 -14.10 24.29
CA LYS A 458 -28.82 -13.42 25.60
C LYS A 458 -27.43 -13.41 26.21
N GLY A 459 -26.74 -12.28 26.10
CA GLY A 459 -25.38 -12.11 26.61
C GLY A 459 -24.43 -11.51 25.57
N THR A 460 -23.14 -11.61 25.84
CA THR A 460 -22.04 -10.98 25.08
C THR A 460 -21.67 -11.73 23.79
N VAL A 461 -22.19 -12.94 23.59
CA VAL A 461 -21.93 -13.79 22.41
C VAL A 461 -23.22 -13.95 21.60
N ALA A 462 -23.15 -13.70 20.29
CA ALA A 462 -24.25 -13.85 19.34
C ALA A 462 -23.89 -14.86 18.22
N PHE A 463 -24.91 -15.41 17.56
CA PHE A 463 -24.71 -16.27 16.39
C PHE A 463 -24.83 -15.44 15.10
N GLY A 464 -23.80 -15.50 14.26
CA GLY A 464 -23.71 -14.93 12.93
C GLY A 464 -24.35 -15.86 11.88
N GLU A 465 -23.81 -15.91 10.66
CA GLU A 465 -24.35 -16.73 9.55
C GLU A 465 -24.24 -18.25 9.81
N ALA A 466 -25.30 -18.98 9.43
CA ALA A 466 -25.34 -20.44 9.50
C ALA A 466 -25.84 -20.94 8.13
N THR A 467 -24.99 -21.70 7.45
CA THR A 467 -25.28 -22.27 6.13
C THR A 467 -25.66 -23.74 6.29
N LEU A 468 -26.77 -24.17 5.68
CA LEU A 468 -27.23 -25.57 5.74
C LEU A 468 -26.30 -26.55 5.04
N ASP A 469 -25.53 -26.10 4.05
CA ASP A 469 -24.74 -26.98 3.18
C ASP A 469 -23.33 -27.29 3.74
N ASP A 470 -22.72 -26.37 4.49
CA ASP A 470 -21.29 -26.47 4.88
C ASP A 470 -21.05 -26.78 6.39
N ASN A 471 -22.10 -27.08 7.16
CA ASN A 471 -22.01 -27.48 8.58
C ASN A 471 -21.10 -26.55 9.44
N PHE A 472 -21.19 -25.23 9.26
CA PHE A 472 -20.50 -24.27 10.12
C PHE A 472 -21.46 -23.28 10.76
N ILE A 473 -21.06 -22.79 11.94
CA ILE A 473 -21.73 -21.74 12.69
C ILE A 473 -20.71 -20.64 12.92
N VAL A 474 -21.05 -19.40 12.53
CA VAL A 474 -20.25 -18.23 12.90
C VAL A 474 -20.77 -17.71 14.24
N MET A 475 -19.87 -17.46 15.18
CA MET A 475 -20.16 -16.79 16.45
C MET A 475 -19.51 -15.42 16.47
N GLU A 476 -20.20 -14.43 17.01
CA GLU A 476 -19.75 -13.04 17.08
C GLU A 476 -19.67 -12.60 18.54
N ASN A 477 -18.58 -11.93 18.92
CA ASN A 477 -18.51 -11.22 20.19
C ASN A 477 -19.12 -9.81 20.01
N THR A 478 -20.28 -9.60 20.62
CA THR A 478 -20.99 -8.30 20.57
C THR A 478 -20.35 -7.22 21.44
N THR A 479 -19.36 -7.57 22.28
CA THR A 479 -18.59 -6.60 23.07
C THR A 479 -17.32 -6.17 22.35
N ARG A 480 -17.02 -4.86 22.39
CA ARG A 480 -15.85 -4.25 21.72
C ARG A 480 -14.64 -4.04 22.64
N ASP A 481 -14.85 -4.19 23.95
CA ASP A 481 -13.87 -3.74 24.96
C ASP A 481 -13.19 -4.89 25.71
N SER A 482 -13.67 -6.13 25.56
CA SER A 482 -13.12 -7.27 26.30
C SER A 482 -13.24 -8.60 25.57
N ASP A 483 -12.17 -9.37 25.58
CA ASP A 483 -12.17 -10.75 25.09
C ASP A 483 -13.05 -11.64 25.98
N GLN A 484 -13.89 -12.46 25.37
CA GLN A 484 -14.71 -13.43 26.09
C GLN A 484 -13.97 -14.77 26.18
N LYS A 485 -13.67 -15.21 27.41
CA LYS A 485 -13.14 -16.56 27.64
C LYS A 485 -14.25 -17.58 27.42
N MET A 486 -13.98 -18.58 26.58
CA MET A 486 -14.93 -19.62 26.17
C MET A 486 -14.57 -20.99 26.78
N ASP A 487 -13.71 -21.03 27.78
CA ASP A 487 -13.26 -22.27 28.42
C ASP A 487 -14.45 -23.09 28.95
N GLY A 488 -14.60 -24.32 28.44
CA GLY A 488 -15.66 -25.25 28.87
C GLY A 488 -17.06 -24.93 28.34
N TRP A 489 -17.20 -23.97 27.42
CA TRP A 489 -18.49 -23.71 26.75
C TRP A 489 -18.88 -24.88 25.85
N GLN A 490 -20.18 -25.08 25.63
CA GLN A 490 -20.72 -26.19 24.87
C GLN A 490 -21.74 -25.75 23.81
N ILE A 491 -21.61 -26.25 22.58
CA ILE A 491 -22.61 -26.10 21.53
C ILE A 491 -23.51 -27.34 21.56
N ARG A 492 -24.83 -27.12 21.66
CA ARG A 492 -25.85 -28.17 21.68
C ARG A 492 -26.81 -28.04 20.50
N ARG A 493 -27.20 -29.16 19.89
CA ARG A 493 -28.31 -29.25 18.92
C ARG A 493 -29.30 -30.26 19.47
N ASN A 494 -30.55 -29.85 19.66
CA ASN A 494 -31.61 -30.72 20.19
C ASN A 494 -31.18 -31.47 21.47
N ASP A 495 -30.57 -30.74 22.40
CA ASP A 495 -30.06 -31.21 23.70
C ASP A 495 -28.80 -32.09 23.70
N ASP A 496 -28.29 -32.52 22.55
CA ASP A 496 -27.01 -33.24 22.45
C ASP A 496 -25.82 -32.27 22.39
N VAL A 497 -24.80 -32.50 23.23
CA VAL A 497 -23.53 -31.75 23.20
C VAL A 497 -22.74 -32.17 21.98
N ILE A 498 -22.60 -31.25 21.04
CA ILE A 498 -21.88 -31.47 19.77
C ILE A 498 -20.42 -31.01 19.87
N TYR A 499 -20.16 -29.96 20.64
CA TYR A 499 -18.82 -29.40 20.74
C TYR A 499 -18.59 -28.81 22.12
N THR A 500 -17.40 -29.06 22.69
CA THR A 500 -16.92 -28.41 23.91
C THR A 500 -15.65 -27.65 23.57
N PHE A 501 -15.60 -26.37 23.95
CA PHE A 501 -14.44 -25.52 23.70
C PHE A 501 -13.24 -25.96 24.57
N PRO A 502 -12.06 -26.20 23.98
CA PRO A 502 -10.84 -26.52 24.72
C PRO A 502 -10.43 -25.39 25.68
N PRO A 503 -9.73 -25.71 26.79
CA PRO A 503 -9.20 -24.70 27.70
C PRO A 503 -8.15 -23.82 27.00
N GLY A 504 -8.31 -22.49 27.10
CA GLY A 504 -7.53 -21.47 26.40
C GLY A 504 -8.25 -20.80 25.22
N SER A 505 -9.51 -21.15 24.96
CA SER A 505 -10.29 -20.62 23.82
C SER A 505 -10.84 -19.23 24.14
N ASN A 506 -10.37 -18.19 23.44
CA ASN A 506 -10.82 -16.81 23.64
C ASN A 506 -11.47 -16.25 22.37
N LEU A 507 -12.68 -15.71 22.51
CA LEU A 507 -13.37 -15.00 21.45
C LEU A 507 -13.02 -13.50 21.55
N LYS A 508 -12.25 -13.01 20.58
CA LYS A 508 -11.74 -11.64 20.55
C LYS A 508 -12.86 -10.60 20.44
N ALA A 509 -12.70 -9.47 21.12
CA ALA A 509 -13.65 -8.37 21.09
C ALA A 509 -13.96 -7.89 19.66
N GLY A 510 -15.25 -7.76 19.32
CA GLY A 510 -15.73 -7.28 18.02
C GLY A 510 -15.37 -8.15 16.82
N ARG A 511 -14.93 -9.41 17.02
CA ARG A 511 -14.58 -10.34 15.94
C ARG A 511 -15.56 -11.49 15.80
N ASN A 512 -15.65 -11.98 14.56
CA ASN A 512 -16.39 -13.18 14.20
C ASN A 512 -15.44 -14.39 14.26
N GLN A 513 -15.91 -15.49 14.84
CA GLN A 513 -15.23 -16.76 14.87
C GLN A 513 -16.09 -17.81 14.16
N LYS A 514 -15.58 -18.35 13.06
CA LYS A 514 -16.20 -19.47 12.36
C LYS A 514 -15.85 -20.77 13.06
N VAL A 515 -16.88 -21.51 13.49
CA VAL A 515 -16.75 -22.85 14.06
C VAL A 515 -17.36 -23.84 13.06
N THR A 516 -16.50 -24.63 12.41
CA THR A 516 -16.94 -25.67 11.47
C THR A 516 -17.10 -26.99 12.21
N VAL A 517 -18.26 -27.62 12.10
CA VAL A 517 -18.60 -28.88 12.77
C VAL A 517 -18.88 -29.94 11.71
N ARG A 518 -17.86 -30.65 11.21
CA ARG A 518 -18.08 -31.74 10.23
C ARG A 518 -18.82 -32.93 10.87
N GLN A 519 -20.00 -33.29 10.36
CA GLN A 519 -20.75 -34.52 10.71
C GLN A 519 -19.91 -35.76 10.31
N TRP A 520 -19.44 -36.60 11.23
CA TRP A 520 -20.05 -37.71 12.00
C TRP A 520 -20.45 -38.95 11.20
N THR A 521 -19.47 -39.85 11.03
CA THR A 521 -19.66 -41.30 10.83
C THR A 521 -18.72 -42.03 11.78
N GLY A 522 -19.27 -42.72 12.78
CA GLY A 522 -18.59 -43.74 13.58
C GLY A 522 -17.64 -43.26 14.68
N ASP A 523 -18.05 -43.45 15.93
CA ASP A 523 -17.29 -43.62 17.21
C ASP A 523 -16.08 -42.74 17.56
N ARG A 524 -15.66 -41.79 16.73
CA ARG A 524 -14.61 -40.83 17.07
C ARG A 524 -14.93 -39.46 16.48
N THR A 525 -15.29 -38.52 17.35
CA THR A 525 -15.41 -37.09 17.03
C THR A 525 -14.02 -36.49 16.79
N HIS A 526 -13.61 -36.37 15.54
CA HIS A 526 -12.54 -35.44 15.16
C HIS A 526 -13.18 -34.11 14.78
N VAL A 527 -13.11 -33.13 15.69
CA VAL A 527 -13.49 -31.75 15.39
C VAL A 527 -12.24 -30.94 15.14
N MET A 528 -12.07 -30.46 13.91
CA MET A 528 -11.01 -29.53 13.53
C MET A 528 -11.58 -28.11 13.66
N THR A 529 -11.15 -27.38 14.69
CA THR A 529 -11.44 -25.95 14.81
C THR A 529 -10.48 -25.21 13.88
N SER A 530 -10.95 -24.72 12.73
CA SER A 530 -10.16 -23.80 11.90
C SER A 530 -10.50 -22.36 12.27
N LEU A 531 -9.63 -21.71 13.06
CA LEU A 531 -9.71 -20.28 13.36
C LEU A 531 -9.38 -19.48 12.10
N HIS A 532 -10.41 -18.96 11.42
CA HIS A 532 -10.21 -17.99 10.36
C HIS A 532 -10.58 -16.60 10.87
N ASN A 533 -9.60 -15.70 10.85
CA ASN A 533 -9.80 -14.27 10.95
C ASN A 533 -10.10 -13.75 9.52
N GLU A 534 -10.85 -12.66 9.35
CA GLU A 534 -11.20 -12.12 8.01
C GLU A 534 -9.98 -11.65 7.18
N ARG A 535 -8.78 -11.66 7.77
CA ARG A 535 -7.50 -11.70 7.07
C ARG A 535 -6.96 -13.11 7.24
N GLY A 536 -6.84 -13.87 6.15
CA GLY A 536 -6.53 -15.31 6.12
C GLY A 536 -5.15 -15.72 6.62
N ASP A 537 -4.78 -15.29 7.82
CA ASP A 537 -3.58 -15.74 8.53
C ASP A 537 -3.93 -16.89 9.46
N ASP A 538 -3.31 -18.04 9.21
CA ASP A 538 -3.44 -19.26 10.00
C ASP A 538 -2.93 -19.05 11.43
N VAL A 539 -3.84 -18.82 12.38
CA VAL A 539 -3.52 -18.86 13.80
C VAL A 539 -3.77 -20.26 14.34
N ALA A 540 -2.71 -21.06 14.29
CA ALA A 540 -2.50 -22.32 15.01
C ALA A 540 -3.43 -23.50 14.66
N SER A 541 -2.93 -24.37 13.77
CA SER A 541 -3.42 -25.73 13.58
C SER A 541 -2.75 -26.69 14.58
N GLN A 542 -3.33 -26.84 15.79
CA GLN A 542 -2.95 -27.93 16.70
C GLN A 542 -3.66 -29.22 16.30
N THR A 543 -2.94 -30.09 15.58
CA THR A 543 -3.33 -31.49 15.39
C THR A 543 -2.83 -32.30 16.59
N GLN A 544 -3.66 -32.50 17.61
CA GLN A 544 -3.37 -33.53 18.61
C GLN A 544 -3.72 -34.91 18.06
N ARG A 545 -2.69 -35.71 17.76
CA ARG A 545 -2.81 -37.17 17.64
C ARG A 545 -2.83 -37.75 19.06
N SER A 546 -3.99 -38.22 19.50
CA SER A 546 -4.09 -39.08 20.67
C SER A 546 -3.68 -40.51 20.28
N GLN A 547 -2.72 -41.09 21.02
CA GLN A 547 -2.60 -42.53 21.17
C GLN A 547 -3.68 -43.03 22.13
#